data_AF-A0A424NGS8-F1
#
_entry.id   AF-A0A424NGS8-F1
#
_cell.length_a   1.000
_cell.length_b   1.000
_cell.length_c   1.000
_cell.angle_alpha   90.00
_cell.angle_beta   90.00
_cell.angle_gamma   90.00
#
_symmetry.space_group_name_H-M   'P 1'
#
loop_
_entity.id
_entity.type
_entity.pdbx_description
1 polymer ?
#
loop_
_entity_poly.entity_id
_entity_poly.type
_entity_poly.pdbx_seq_one_letter_code
_entity_poly.pdbx_strand_id
1 'polypeptide(L)' 'MDNVFKYFNGFFKGLTGLIMTVLGLGVAVEILFGGGSMFGMTVIDNVMAVINGLGGAGFAGLVGLLVLFSLLTGK' A
#
# COMPACT_ATOMS: atom_id res chain seq x y z
N MET A 1 28.76 6.69 9.03
CA MET A 1 27.68 6.84 8.03
C MET A 1 26.78 5.61 8.00
N ASP A 2 27.31 4.39 8.08
CA ASP A 2 26.54 3.13 8.06
C ASP A 2 25.49 3.01 9.17
N ASN A 3 25.79 3.49 10.38
CA ASN A 3 24.83 3.45 11.51
C ASN A 3 23.64 4.40 11.28
N VAL A 4 23.84 5.51 10.58
CA VAL A 4 22.77 6.44 10.21
C VAL A 4 21.87 5.78 9.17
N PHE A 5 22.43 5.20 8.11
CA PHE A 5 21.64 4.48 7.11
C PHE A 5 20.85 3.30 7.70
N LYS A 6 21.45 2.55 8.63
CA LYS A 6 20.75 1.47 9.35
C LYS A 6 19.58 1.99 10.18
N TYR A 7 19.78 3.09 10.91
CA TYR A 7 18.72 3.72 11.70
C TYR A 7 17.55 4.18 10.81
N PHE A 8 17.84 4.91 9.73
CA PHE A 8 16.81 5.38 8.79
C PHE A 8 16.07 4.23 8.12
N ASN A 9 16.79 3.18 7.68
CA ASN A 9 16.14 2.00 7.10
C ASN A 9 15.22 1.30 8.11
N GLY A 10 15.66 1.17 9.37
CA GLY A 10 14.82 0.64 10.45
C GLY A 10 13.58 1.49 10.72
N PHE A 11 13.75 2.82 10.77
CA PHE A 11 12.64 3.77 10.92
C PHE A 11 11.61 3.64 9.79
N PHE A 12 12.06 3.69 8.52
CA PHE A 12 11.15 3.59 7.38
C PHE A 12 10.46 2.22 7.32
N LYS A 13 11.15 1.12 7.64
CA LYS A 13 10.50 -0.20 7.75
C LYS A 13 9.44 -0.25 8.84
N GLY A 14 9.69 0.37 10.00
CA GLY A 14 8.70 0.48 11.07
C GLY A 14 7.50 1.34 10.65
N LEU A 15 7.77 2.47 10.00
CA LEU A 15 6.73 3.39 9.52
C LEU A 15 5.87 2.77 8.42
N THR A 16 6.47 2.07 7.45
CA THR A 16 5.71 1.35 6.42
C THR A 16 4.87 0.25 7.04
N GLY A 17 5.40 -0.49 8.02
CA GLY A 17 4.63 -1.46 8.80
C GLY A 17 3.40 -0.85 9.47
N LEU A 18 3.57 0.29 10.14
CA LEU A 18 2.46 1.02 10.76
C LEU A 18 1.41 1.44 9.74
N ILE A 19 1.83 2.04 8.63
CA ILE A 19 0.91 2.49 7.56
C ILE A 19 0.15 1.30 6.98
N MET A 20 0.80 0.16 6.76
CA MET A 20 0.14 -1.07 6.28
C MET A 20 -0.89 -1.60 7.28
N THR A 21 -0.61 -1.52 8.58
CA THR A 21 -1.60 -1.87 9.62
C THR A 21 -2.80 -0.93 9.58
N VAL A 22 -2.57 0.38 9.45
CA VAL A 22 -3.65 1.37 9.36
C VAL A 22 -4.49 1.16 8.09
N LEU A 23 -3.87 0.85 6.96
CA LEU A 23 -4.57 0.51 5.72
C LEU A 23 -5.44 -0.74 5.90
N GLY A 24 -4.91 -1.78 6.53
CA GLY A 24 -5.67 -3.00 6.83
C GLY A 24 -6.86 -2.75 7.77
N LEU A 25 -6.67 -1.94 8.80
CA LEU A 25 -7.74 -1.52 9.69
C LEU A 25 -8.80 -0.70 8.94
N GLY A 26 -8.39 0.20 8.05
CA GLY A 26 -9.31 1.01 7.26
C GLY A 26 -10.20 0.17 6.35
N VAL A 27 -9.63 -0.84 5.68
CA VAL A 27 -10.42 -1.81 4.91
C VAL A 27 -11.39 -2.59 5.80
N ALA A 28 -10.95 -3.05 6.98
CA ALA A 28 -11.83 -3.77 7.90
C ALA A 28 -13.00 -2.92 8.40
N VAL A 29 -12.75 -1.65 8.75
CA VAL A 29 -13.79 -0.68 9.16
C VAL A 29 -14.81 -0.48 8.04
N GLU A 30 -14.34 -0.31 6.81
CA GLU A 30 -15.22 -0.10 5.66
C GLU A 30 -16.09 -1.33 5.35
N ILE A 31 -15.57 -2.54 5.54
CA ILE A 31 -16.36 -3.78 5.41
C ILE A 31 -17.44 -3.86 6.50
N LEU A 32 -17.12 -3.48 7.74
CA LEU A 32 -18.03 -3.61 8.88
C LEU A 32 -19.13 -2.55 8.91
N PHE A 33 -18.79 -1.31 8.53
CA PHE A 33 -19.66 -0.14 8.70
C PHE A 33 -20.10 0.48 7.38
N GLY A 34 -19.63 -0.04 6.24
CA GLY A 34 -19.93 0.46 4.90
C GLY A 34 -18.97 1.53 4.41
N GLY A 35 -19.09 1.84 3.10
CA GLY A 35 -18.28 2.86 2.41
C GLY A 35 -18.40 4.25 3.07
N GLY A 36 -17.28 4.95 3.19
CA GLY A 36 -17.24 6.30 3.77
C GLY A 36 -17.33 6.36 5.30
N SER A 37 -17.34 5.22 5.98
CA SER A 37 -17.35 5.10 7.45
C SER A 37 -16.16 5.79 8.14
N MET A 38 -15.07 6.02 7.41
CA MET A 38 -13.93 6.82 7.86
C MET A 38 -14.00 8.24 7.29
N PHE A 39 -14.85 9.09 7.86
CA PHE A 39 -14.94 10.53 7.52
C PHE A 39 -15.19 10.82 6.02
N GLY A 40 -15.99 9.98 5.35
CA GLY A 40 -16.27 10.11 3.92
C GLY A 40 -15.16 9.60 3.00
N MET A 41 -14.09 9.01 3.54
CA MET A 41 -13.07 8.32 2.75
C MET A 41 -13.43 6.85 2.54
N THR A 42 -13.25 6.36 1.32
CA THR A 42 -13.41 4.96 0.93
C THR A 42 -12.04 4.35 0.63
N VAL A 43 -11.52 3.55 1.55
CA VAL A 43 -10.20 2.91 1.44
C VAL A 43 -10.25 1.84 0.34
N ILE A 44 -11.35 1.08 0.25
CA ILE A 44 -11.57 0.06 -0.77
C ILE A 44 -11.58 0.69 -2.16
N ASP A 45 -12.30 1.78 -2.37
CA ASP A 45 -12.33 2.45 -3.69
C ASP A 45 -10.94 2.95 -4.09
N ASN A 46 -10.17 3.52 -3.16
CA ASN A 46 -8.81 3.96 -3.42
C ASN A 46 -7.91 2.78 -3.85
N VAL A 47 -8.00 1.64 -3.16
CA VAL A 47 -7.25 0.42 -3.53
C VAL A 47 -7.70 -0.10 -4.89
N MET A 48 -9.01 -0.16 -5.14
CA MET A 48 -9.56 -0.62 -6.41
C MET A 48 -9.19 0.29 -7.57
N ALA A 49 -9.11 1.61 -7.37
CA ALA A 49 -8.66 2.56 -8.38
C ALA A 49 -7.21 2.27 -8.82
N VAL A 50 -6.32 1.97 -7.87
CA VAL A 50 -4.92 1.59 -8.18
C VAL A 50 -4.87 0.28 -8.95
N ILE A 51 -5.63 -0.74 -8.50
CA ILE A 51 -5.69 -2.05 -9.18
C ILE A 51 -6.21 -1.89 -10.60
N ASN A 52 -7.28 -1.12 -10.80
CA ASN A 52 -7.85 -0.87 -12.12
C ASN A 52 -6.89 -0.07 -13.02
N GLY A 53 -6.15 0.89 -12.46
CA GLY A 53 -5.11 1.61 -13.20
C GLY A 53 -3.99 0.70 -13.69
N LEU A 54 -3.56 -0.25 -12.86
CA LEU A 54 -2.57 -1.26 -13.25
C LEU A 54 -3.16 -2.27 -14.27
N GLY A 55 -4.35 -2.79 -14.03
CA GLY A 55 -5.02 -3.74 -14.93
C GLY A 55 -5.35 -3.14 -16.31
N GLY A 56 -5.77 -1.87 -16.34
CA GLY A 56 -6.08 -1.14 -17.57
C GLY A 56 -4.87 -0.83 -18.44
N ALA A 57 -3.66 -0.82 -17.87
CA ALA A 57 -2.41 -0.61 -18.60
C ALA A 57 -1.91 -1.85 -19.36
N GLY A 58 -2.62 -2.99 -19.28
CA GLY A 58 -2.30 -4.21 -20.00
C GLY A 58 -0.90 -4.76 -19.65
N PHE A 59 -0.08 -5.06 -20.67
CA PHE A 59 1.27 -5.59 -20.46
C PHE A 59 2.17 -4.64 -19.64
N ALA A 60 2.07 -3.33 -19.85
CA ALA A 60 2.85 -2.36 -19.08
C ALA A 60 2.47 -2.38 -17.59
N GLY A 61 1.19 -2.60 -17.29
CA GLY A 61 0.70 -2.78 -15.92
C GLY A 61 1.27 -4.01 -15.23
N LEU A 62 1.35 -5.13 -15.95
CA LEU A 62 1.99 -6.35 -15.45
C LEU A 62 3.48 -6.13 -15.15
N VAL A 63 4.22 -5.48 -16.06
CA VAL A 63 5.63 -5.15 -15.84
C VAL A 63 5.77 -4.22 -14.63
N GLY A 64 4.92 -3.21 -14.51
CA GLY A 64 4.89 -2.32 -13.35
C GLY A 64 4.66 -3.06 -12.03
N LEU A 65 3.71 -4.00 -12.00
CA LEU A 65 3.46 -4.87 -10.84
C LEU A 65 4.69 -5.71 -10.46
N LEU A 66 5.38 -6.31 -11.44
CA LEU A 66 6.58 -7.12 -11.19
C LEU A 66 7.72 -6.28 -10.61
N VAL A 67 7.93 -5.07 -11.12
CA VAL A 67 8.93 -4.13 -10.60
C VAL A 67 8.60 -3.72 -9.16
N LEU A 68 7.34 -3.33 -8.90
CA LEU A 68 6.90 -2.95 -7.55
C LEU A 68 7.06 -4.13 -6.57
N PHE A 69 6.71 -5.34 -7.00
CA PHE A 69 6.86 -6.54 -6.17
C PHE A 69 8.32 -6.83 -5.82
N SER A 70 9.25 -6.72 -6.79
CA SER A 70 10.69 -6.86 -6.56
C SER A 70 11.20 -5.83 -5.55
N LEU A 71 10.82 -4.56 -5.70
CA LEU A 71 11.22 -3.49 -4.79
C LEU A 71 10.69 -3.68 -3.36
N LEU A 72 9.43 -4.11 -3.21
CA LEU A 72 8.80 -4.31 -1.89
C LEU A 72 9.30 -5.56 -1.17
N THR A 73 9.58 -6.64 -1.92
CA THR A 73 10.06 -7.90 -1.34
C THR A 73 11.59 -8.01 -1.27
N GLY A 74 12.31 -7.10 -1.92
CA GLY A 74 13.77 -7.14 -2.04
C GLY A 74 14.26 -8.39 -2.78
N LYS A 75 13.44 -8.93 -3.69
CA LYS A 75 13.72 -10.14 -4.48
C LYS A 75 13.95 -9.81 -5.95
#